data_AF-A0AAJ5III0-F1
#
_entry.id   AF-A0AAJ5III0-F1
#
_cell.length_a   1.000
_cell.length_b   1.000
_cell.length_c   1.000
_cell.angle_alpha   90.00
_cell.angle_beta   90.00
_cell.angle_gamma   90.00
#
_symmetry.space_group_name_H-M   'P 1'
#
loop_
_entity.id
_entity.type
_entity.pdbx_description
1 polymer ?
#
loop_
_entity_poly.entity_id
_entity_poly.type
_entity_poly.pdbx_seq_one_letter_code
_entity_poly.pdbx_strand_id
1 'polypeptide(L)'
;MKTDTTLRITRRQYRQFAELAKSNGVGLTLDTFTNMGGIWGEYSSWAQPVIRDVSSESRLCDERTAIKLAASVNAGAFRNAHRPELDWAVLEDGEIFQFIVNHEIGHHIDNFSIWDLSLTPNREVEDECFKVMRRVNEMLADRYAWEQVRPGEPLPLSEAGKRLQEVMAADLELLNKHIPRTRRAPKALPSGQYTYVPASMLKTEELAAFVGPHVSPALIEHTRNHRRVHRRDSRLRV
;
A
#
# COMPACT_ATOMS: atom_id res chain seq x y z
N MET A 1 18.75 13.76 7.30
CA MET A 1 19.48 14.38 6.17
C MET A 1 18.70 14.09 4.91
N LYS A 2 18.46 15.13 4.09
CA LYS A 2 17.82 15.01 2.77
C LYS A 2 18.88 14.86 1.70
N THR A 3 18.67 13.92 0.79
CA THR A 3 19.47 13.79 -0.43
C THR A 3 18.57 13.56 -1.64
N ASP A 4 19.07 13.80 -2.85
CA ASP A 4 18.38 13.45 -4.10
C ASP A 4 18.75 12.05 -4.61
N THR A 5 19.29 11.21 -3.73
CA THR A 5 19.76 9.87 -4.10
C THR A 5 18.61 8.86 -4.21
N THR A 6 18.90 7.73 -4.86
CA THR A 6 17.99 6.59 -4.85
C THR A 6 18.13 5.83 -3.53
N LEU A 7 17.11 5.93 -2.70
CA LEU A 7 16.99 5.16 -1.47
C LEU A 7 16.58 3.73 -1.78
N ARG A 8 17.11 2.77 -1.03
CA ARG A 8 16.77 1.35 -1.14
C ARG A 8 16.26 0.85 0.20
N ILE A 9 15.15 0.10 0.17
CA ILE A 9 14.64 -0.49 1.39
C ILE A 9 15.60 -1.56 1.90
N THR A 10 15.90 -1.50 3.19
CA THR A 10 16.70 -2.54 3.86
C THR A 10 15.81 -3.70 4.31
N ARG A 11 16.41 -4.89 4.51
CA ARG A 11 15.70 -6.04 5.09
C ARG A 11 15.10 -5.72 6.48
N ARG A 12 15.79 -4.90 7.28
CA ARG A 12 15.31 -4.46 8.59
C ARG A 12 14.06 -3.59 8.45
N GLN A 13 14.10 -2.58 7.58
CA GLN A 13 12.94 -1.72 7.30
C GLN A 13 11.76 -2.53 6.79
N TYR A 14 11.97 -3.44 5.83
CA TYR A 14 10.90 -4.31 5.34
C TYR A 14 10.23 -5.08 6.48
N ARG A 15 10.99 -5.72 7.37
CA ARG A 15 10.41 -6.51 8.47
C ARG A 15 9.63 -5.63 9.44
N GLN A 16 10.13 -4.44 9.75
CA GLN A 16 9.42 -3.47 10.58
C GLN A 16 8.10 -3.04 9.93
N PHE A 17 8.12 -2.70 8.65
CA PHE A 17 6.93 -2.28 7.91
C PHE A 17 5.96 -3.44 7.67
N ALA A 18 6.44 -4.67 7.54
CA ALA A 18 5.60 -5.86 7.40
C ALA A 18 4.80 -6.11 8.68
N GLU A 19 5.39 -5.94 9.86
CA GLU A 19 4.65 -6.03 11.13
C GLU A 19 3.65 -4.87 11.28
N LEU A 20 4.01 -3.65 10.86
CA LEU A 20 3.10 -2.51 10.83
C LEU A 20 1.91 -2.74 9.87
N ALA A 21 2.16 -3.33 8.71
CA ALA A 21 1.11 -3.71 7.77
C ALA A 21 0.17 -4.76 8.40
N LYS A 22 0.71 -5.78 9.06
CA LYS A 22 -0.07 -6.83 9.73
C LYS A 22 -0.92 -6.28 10.88
N SER A 23 -0.41 -5.35 11.68
CA SER A 23 -1.22 -4.72 12.73
C SER A 23 -2.41 -3.95 12.15
N ASN A 24 -2.32 -3.55 10.88
CA ASN A 24 -3.39 -2.92 10.11
C ASN A 24 -4.15 -3.89 9.20
N GLY A 25 -4.02 -5.21 9.41
CA GLY A 25 -4.82 -6.23 8.73
C GLY A 25 -4.41 -6.52 7.28
N VAL A 26 -3.28 -6.00 6.82
CA VAL A 26 -2.81 -6.12 5.43
C VAL A 26 -1.43 -6.77 5.37
N GLY A 27 -1.13 -7.45 4.26
CA GLY A 27 0.23 -7.93 3.98
C GLY A 27 1.12 -6.84 3.40
N LEU A 28 2.45 -7.05 3.40
CA LEU A 28 3.41 -6.16 2.72
C LEU A 28 4.24 -6.93 1.70
N THR A 29 4.29 -6.39 0.48
CA THR A 29 5.01 -6.93 -0.66
C THR A 29 5.98 -5.91 -1.23
N LEU A 30 7.06 -6.39 -1.84
CA LEU A 30 8.02 -5.55 -2.56
C LEU A 30 7.93 -5.81 -4.06
N ASP A 31 8.08 -4.74 -4.84
CA ASP A 31 8.27 -4.82 -6.29
C ASP A 31 9.24 -3.73 -6.76
N THR A 32 9.63 -3.79 -8.03
CA THR A 32 10.43 -2.72 -8.64
C THR A 32 9.54 -1.53 -8.99
N PHE A 33 10.07 -0.32 -8.85
CA PHE A 33 9.39 0.91 -9.27
C PHE A 33 8.88 0.85 -10.72
N THR A 34 9.65 0.22 -11.62
CA THR A 34 9.27 0.02 -13.02
C THR A 34 8.04 -0.88 -13.16
N ASN A 35 7.98 -2.01 -12.43
CA ASN A 35 6.80 -2.90 -12.45
C ASN A 35 5.56 -2.25 -11.83
N MET A 36 5.78 -1.27 -10.95
CA MET A 36 4.71 -0.47 -10.32
C MET A 36 4.25 0.70 -11.22
N GLY A 37 4.78 0.85 -12.44
CA GLY A 37 4.34 1.92 -13.34
C GLY A 37 4.77 3.32 -12.88
N GLY A 38 5.83 3.40 -12.08
CA GLY A 38 6.39 4.67 -11.63
C GLY A 38 5.77 5.25 -10.34
N ILE A 39 5.01 4.46 -9.59
CA ILE A 39 4.57 4.80 -8.23
C ILE A 39 5.43 4.11 -7.17
N TRP A 40 5.40 4.63 -5.94
CA TRP A 40 6.23 4.13 -4.84
C TRP A 40 5.49 3.23 -3.85
N GLY A 41 4.17 3.33 -3.79
CA GLY A 41 3.28 2.51 -2.98
C GLY A 41 1.99 2.21 -3.74
N GLU A 42 1.34 1.10 -3.39
CA GLU A 42 0.03 0.73 -3.91
C GLU A 42 -0.70 -0.14 -2.89
N TYR A 43 -1.82 0.36 -2.37
CA TYR A 43 -2.83 -0.44 -1.72
C TYR A 43 -3.77 -1.07 -2.76
N SER A 44 -3.94 -2.40 -2.68
CA SER A 44 -4.91 -3.13 -3.48
C SER A 44 -6.00 -3.73 -2.60
N SER A 45 -7.27 -3.44 -2.91
CA SER A 45 -8.41 -4.08 -2.26
C SER A 45 -8.66 -5.52 -2.74
N TRP A 46 -7.90 -5.99 -3.73
CA TRP A 46 -8.00 -7.35 -4.23
C TRP A 46 -7.26 -8.33 -3.33
N ALA A 47 -7.88 -9.46 -3.06
CA ALA A 47 -7.26 -10.49 -2.25
C ALA A 47 -6.03 -11.07 -2.94
N GLN A 48 -4.98 -11.28 -2.14
CA GLN A 48 -3.72 -11.88 -2.51
C GLN A 48 -3.48 -13.12 -1.63
N PRO A 49 -2.81 -14.15 -2.16
CA PRO A 49 -2.44 -15.32 -1.36
C PRO A 49 -1.38 -14.93 -0.32
N VAL A 50 -1.71 -15.15 0.95
CA VAL A 50 -0.82 -14.92 2.10
C VAL A 50 -0.57 -16.25 2.81
N ILE A 51 0.68 -16.68 2.87
CA ILE A 51 1.07 -17.96 3.48
C ILE A 51 1.14 -17.78 4.98
N ARG A 52 0.49 -18.69 5.73
CA ARG A 52 0.37 -18.58 7.19
C ARG A 52 1.70 -18.68 7.93
N ASP A 53 2.58 -19.57 7.49
CA ASP A 53 3.92 -19.74 8.04
C ASP A 53 4.89 -20.22 6.94
N VAL A 54 5.79 -19.33 6.52
CA VAL A 54 6.77 -19.63 5.47
C VAL A 54 8.02 -20.33 5.98
N SER A 55 8.15 -20.56 7.29
CA SER A 55 9.23 -21.36 7.86
C SER A 55 8.93 -22.86 7.86
N SER A 56 7.65 -23.22 7.72
CA SER A 56 7.20 -24.59 7.54
C SER A 56 7.11 -24.97 6.06
N GLU A 57 7.04 -26.26 5.74
CA GLU A 57 6.68 -26.73 4.40
C GLU A 57 5.18 -26.66 4.11
N SER A 58 4.38 -26.26 5.11
CA SER A 58 2.93 -26.16 5.00
C SER A 58 2.54 -25.09 3.97
N ARG A 59 1.58 -25.45 3.10
CA ARG A 59 1.09 -24.58 2.03
C ARG A 59 -0.18 -23.82 2.41
N LEU A 60 -0.53 -23.80 3.70
CA LEU A 60 -1.74 -23.14 4.14
C LEU A 60 -1.67 -21.64 3.85
N CYS A 61 -2.64 -21.16 3.07
CA CYS A 61 -2.79 -19.77 2.71
C CYS A 61 -4.14 -19.21 3.18
N ASP A 62 -4.15 -17.92 3.44
CA ASP A 62 -5.35 -17.10 3.56
C ASP A 62 -5.40 -16.12 2.38
N GLU A 63 -6.60 -15.67 2.05
CA GLU A 63 -6.84 -14.57 1.12
C GLU A 63 -6.88 -13.25 1.89
N ARG A 64 -5.91 -12.36 1.64
CA ARG A 64 -5.79 -11.06 2.33
C ARG A 64 -5.43 -9.95 1.37
N THR A 65 -5.80 -8.72 1.67
CA THR A 65 -5.29 -7.54 0.96
C THR A 65 -3.82 -7.30 1.31
N ALA A 66 -3.10 -6.63 0.41
CA ALA A 66 -1.69 -6.34 0.61
C ALA A 66 -1.34 -4.96 0.06
N ILE A 67 -0.35 -4.35 0.71
CA ILE A 67 0.36 -3.18 0.22
C ILE A 67 1.53 -3.67 -0.64
N LYS A 68 1.72 -3.03 -1.78
CA LYS A 68 2.94 -3.15 -2.59
C LYS A 68 3.78 -1.91 -2.38
N LEU A 69 5.06 -2.11 -2.12
CA LEU A 69 6.02 -1.05 -1.86
C LEU A 69 7.17 -1.18 -2.84
N ALA A 70 7.56 -0.07 -3.47
CA ALA A 70 8.72 -0.06 -4.34
C ALA A 70 9.99 -0.35 -3.52
N ALA A 71 10.83 -1.27 -3.97
CA ALA A 71 12.08 -1.60 -3.29
C ALA A 71 13.12 -0.46 -3.32
N SER A 72 12.88 0.56 -4.15
CA SER A 72 13.70 1.76 -4.25
C SER A 72 12.88 2.99 -4.59
N VAL A 73 13.30 4.15 -4.07
CA VAL A 73 12.65 5.45 -4.26
C VAL A 73 13.71 6.47 -4.64
N ASN A 74 13.51 7.21 -5.73
CA ASN A 74 14.30 8.42 -5.98
C ASN A 74 13.78 9.53 -5.06
N ALA A 75 14.58 9.94 -4.07
CA ALA A 75 14.13 10.84 -3.02
C ALA A 75 13.83 12.26 -3.55
N GLY A 76 14.57 12.74 -4.56
CA GLY A 76 14.31 14.01 -5.21
C GLY A 76 12.97 13.99 -5.97
N ALA A 77 12.72 12.96 -6.76
CA ALA A 77 11.45 12.79 -7.49
C ALA A 77 10.26 12.64 -6.54
N PHE A 78 10.44 11.92 -5.44
CA PHE A 78 9.43 11.78 -4.39
C PHE A 78 9.06 13.13 -3.78
N ARG A 79 10.05 13.91 -3.31
CA ARG A 79 9.82 15.23 -2.69
C ARG A 79 9.18 16.25 -3.63
N ASN A 80 9.42 16.13 -4.93
CA ASN A 80 8.84 17.01 -5.95
C ASN A 80 7.52 16.48 -6.53
N ALA A 81 6.99 15.37 -6.01
CA ALA A 81 5.71 14.84 -6.46
C ALA A 81 4.60 15.86 -6.21
N HIS A 82 3.71 16.04 -7.20
CA HIS A 82 2.56 16.90 -7.04
C HIS A 82 1.54 16.22 -6.12
N ARG A 83 1.22 16.88 -5.00
CA ARG A 83 0.27 16.40 -4.00
C ARG A 83 -0.90 17.37 -3.85
N PRO A 84 -2.11 16.88 -3.52
CA PRO A 84 -3.29 17.75 -3.35
C PRO A 84 -3.13 18.83 -2.28
N GLU A 85 -2.41 18.50 -1.20
CA GLU A 85 -2.34 19.35 -0.02
C GLU A 85 -0.91 19.40 0.57
N LEU A 86 -0.41 18.24 0.99
CA LEU A 86 0.81 18.11 1.80
C LEU A 86 2.08 18.39 0.99
N ASP A 87 2.99 19.19 1.55
CA ASP A 87 4.33 19.40 0.98
C ASP A 87 5.28 18.25 1.37
N TRP A 88 5.50 17.32 0.45
CA TRP A 88 6.41 16.19 0.66
C TRP A 88 7.88 16.60 0.74
N ALA A 89 8.26 17.82 0.33
CA ALA A 89 9.66 18.28 0.36
C ALA A 89 10.24 18.37 1.78
N VAL A 90 9.39 18.44 2.80
CA VAL A 90 9.79 18.50 4.21
C VAL A 90 10.35 17.19 4.76
N LEU A 91 10.05 16.05 4.12
CA LEU A 91 10.41 14.72 4.61
C LEU A 91 11.92 14.42 4.47
N GLU A 92 12.52 13.88 5.52
CA GLU A 92 13.89 13.37 5.56
C GLU A 92 14.02 12.00 4.86
N ASP A 93 15.22 11.64 4.39
CA ASP A 93 15.43 10.35 3.69
C ASP A 93 14.97 9.15 4.52
N GLY A 94 15.19 9.19 5.84
CA GLY A 94 14.78 8.13 6.76
C GLY A 94 13.27 7.99 6.95
N GLU A 95 12.49 9.02 6.60
CA GLU A 95 11.04 9.08 6.79
C GLU A 95 10.28 8.57 5.55
N ILE A 96 10.89 8.62 4.36
CA ILE A 96 10.19 8.39 3.07
C ILE A 96 9.49 7.03 3.01
N PHE A 97 10.17 5.93 3.33
CA PHE A 97 9.53 4.61 3.26
C PHE A 97 8.42 4.44 4.31
N GLN A 98 8.63 4.95 5.52
CA GLN A 98 7.61 4.92 6.58
C GLN A 98 6.39 5.74 6.15
N PHE A 99 6.61 6.91 5.54
CA PHE A 99 5.56 7.75 5.01
C PHE A 99 4.76 7.02 3.94
N ILE A 100 5.40 6.41 2.93
CA ILE A 100 4.72 5.64 1.88
C ILE A 100 3.90 4.50 2.48
N VAL A 101 4.46 3.71 3.40
CA VAL A 101 3.71 2.59 4.00
C VAL A 101 2.48 3.08 4.75
N ASN A 102 2.61 4.15 5.54
CA ASN A 102 1.44 4.70 6.24
C ASN A 102 0.44 5.35 5.28
N HIS A 103 0.89 5.94 4.18
CA HIS A 103 0.02 6.47 3.13
C HIS A 103 -0.88 5.35 2.58
N GLU A 104 -0.30 4.20 2.22
CA GLU A 104 -1.07 3.05 1.75
C GLU A 104 -1.96 2.43 2.85
N ILE A 105 -1.55 2.48 4.12
CA ILE A 105 -2.43 2.11 5.25
C ILE A 105 -3.60 3.10 5.34
N GLY A 106 -3.38 4.39 5.16
CA GLY A 106 -4.41 5.43 5.14
C GLY A 106 -5.50 5.12 4.10
N HIS A 107 -5.10 4.69 2.90
CA HIS A 107 -6.01 4.18 1.88
C HIS A 107 -6.85 2.98 2.35
N HIS A 108 -6.28 2.09 3.17
CA HIS A 108 -7.00 0.94 3.71
C HIS A 108 -8.02 1.31 4.80
N ILE A 109 -7.69 2.27 5.67
CA ILE A 109 -8.42 2.49 6.92
C ILE A 109 -9.42 3.65 6.90
N ASP A 110 -9.17 4.70 6.11
CA ASP A 110 -9.83 6.00 6.28
C ASP A 110 -10.36 6.60 4.97
N ASN A 111 -10.37 5.84 3.88
CA ASN A 111 -10.81 6.32 2.56
C ASN A 111 -12.27 6.00 2.21
N PHE A 112 -12.81 6.78 1.28
CA PHE A 112 -14.09 6.49 0.64
C PHE A 112 -13.95 5.31 -0.33
N SER A 113 -14.87 4.37 -0.25
CA SER A 113 -14.92 3.19 -1.10
C SER A 113 -15.62 3.52 -2.42
N ILE A 114 -14.98 3.18 -3.54
CA ILE A 114 -15.60 3.28 -4.86
C ILE A 114 -16.87 2.44 -4.96
N TRP A 115 -16.95 1.33 -4.21
CA TRP A 115 -18.14 0.48 -4.19
C TRP A 115 -19.31 1.16 -3.49
N ASP A 116 -19.05 1.91 -2.42
CA ASP A 116 -20.12 2.65 -1.72
C ASP A 116 -20.65 3.78 -2.63
N LEU A 117 -19.77 4.38 -3.43
CA LEU A 117 -20.17 5.34 -4.47
C LEU A 117 -21.02 4.69 -5.56
N SER A 118 -20.58 3.57 -6.15
CA SER A 118 -21.31 2.87 -7.22
C SER A 118 -22.65 2.28 -6.78
N LEU A 119 -22.90 2.16 -5.47
CA LEU A 119 -24.18 1.76 -4.91
C LEU A 119 -25.12 2.95 -4.63
N THR A 120 -24.69 4.18 -4.94
CA THR A 120 -25.50 5.39 -4.79
C THR A 120 -26.65 5.37 -5.81
N PRO A 121 -27.92 5.56 -5.39
CA PRO A 121 -29.06 5.47 -6.31
C PRO A 121 -29.18 6.68 -7.27
N ASN A 122 -28.52 7.80 -6.94
CA ASN A 122 -28.56 9.02 -7.75
C ASN A 122 -27.26 9.16 -8.58
N ARG A 123 -27.40 9.06 -9.91
CA ARG A 123 -26.27 9.17 -10.86
C ARG A 123 -25.61 10.54 -10.91
N GLU A 124 -26.37 11.62 -10.72
CA GLU A 124 -25.78 12.97 -10.71
C GLU A 124 -24.85 13.14 -9.50
N VAL A 125 -25.30 12.65 -8.33
CA VAL A 125 -24.49 12.61 -7.12
C VAL A 125 -23.29 11.68 -7.30
N GLU A 126 -23.49 10.53 -7.95
CA GLU A 126 -22.41 9.60 -8.26
C GLU A 126 -21.30 10.30 -9.08
N ASP A 127 -21.69 10.98 -10.16
CA ASP A 127 -20.76 11.68 -11.05
C ASP A 127 -20.03 12.84 -10.36
N GLU A 128 -20.72 13.60 -9.51
CA GLU A 128 -20.11 14.68 -8.74
C GLU A 128 -19.08 14.15 -7.72
N CYS A 129 -19.46 13.11 -6.96
CA CYS A 129 -18.56 12.49 -6.00
C CYS A 129 -17.38 11.81 -6.68
N PHE A 130 -17.59 11.14 -7.82
CA PHE A 130 -16.53 10.47 -8.57
C PHE A 130 -15.40 11.42 -8.98
N LYS A 131 -15.76 12.65 -9.41
CA LYS A 131 -14.79 13.67 -9.85
C LYS A 131 -13.80 14.08 -8.76
N VAL A 132 -14.23 14.05 -7.50
CA VAL A 132 -13.43 14.56 -6.37
C VAL A 132 -12.85 13.45 -5.50
N MET A 133 -13.43 12.24 -5.55
CA MET A 133 -13.08 11.11 -4.69
C MET A 133 -11.59 10.82 -4.68
N ARG A 134 -10.94 10.71 -5.84
CA ARG A 134 -9.50 10.40 -5.91
C ARG A 134 -8.67 11.43 -5.15
N ARG A 135 -8.91 12.72 -5.39
CA ARG A 135 -8.13 13.81 -4.75
C ARG A 135 -8.32 13.83 -3.25
N VAL A 136 -9.55 13.65 -2.76
CA VAL A 136 -9.84 13.58 -1.33
C VAL A 136 -9.20 12.35 -0.69
N ASN A 137 -9.28 11.19 -1.35
CA ASN A 137 -8.67 9.95 -0.87
C ASN A 137 -7.13 10.02 -0.78
N GLU A 138 -6.47 10.74 -1.68
CA GLU A 138 -5.03 11.02 -1.63
C GLU A 138 -4.67 11.97 -0.47
N MET A 139 -5.47 13.03 -0.27
CA MET A 139 -5.31 13.97 0.84
C MET A 139 -5.45 13.28 2.19
N LEU A 140 -6.47 12.44 2.35
CA LEU A 140 -6.72 11.72 3.61
C LEU A 140 -5.57 10.74 3.92
N ALA A 141 -5.07 10.03 2.91
CA ALA A 141 -3.91 9.15 3.04
C ALA A 141 -2.63 9.92 3.43
N ASP A 142 -2.39 11.10 2.83
CA ASP A 142 -1.27 11.97 3.21
C ASP A 142 -1.36 12.45 4.66
N ARG A 143 -2.54 12.92 5.08
CA ARG A 143 -2.78 13.37 6.45
C ARG A 143 -2.57 12.25 7.46
N TYR A 144 -3.05 11.04 7.15
CA TYR A 144 -2.81 9.88 8.00
C TYR A 144 -1.32 9.55 8.08
N ALA A 145 -0.62 9.50 6.94
CA ALA A 145 0.82 9.24 6.91
C ALA A 145 1.61 10.26 7.72
N TRP A 146 1.26 11.54 7.62
CA TRP A 146 1.88 12.62 8.39
C TRP A 146 1.74 12.41 9.89
N GLU A 147 0.53 12.13 10.38
CA GLU A 147 0.29 11.91 11.81
C GLU A 147 1.08 10.71 12.36
N GLN A 148 1.36 9.70 11.54
CA GLN A 148 2.18 8.55 11.95
C GLN A 148 3.69 8.86 11.93
N VAL A 149 4.16 9.71 11.02
CA VAL A 149 5.59 10.01 10.85
C VAL A 149 6.03 11.14 11.79
N ARG A 150 5.20 12.17 11.95
CA ARG A 150 5.46 13.37 12.75
C ARG A 150 4.25 13.70 13.64
N PRO A 151 3.95 12.86 14.64
CA PRO A 151 2.76 13.04 15.49
C PRO A 151 2.78 14.39 16.20
N GLY A 152 1.66 15.13 16.11
CA GLY A 152 1.49 16.45 16.71
C GLY A 152 2.19 17.61 15.99
N GLU A 153 2.95 17.37 14.92
CA GLU A 153 3.47 18.46 14.08
C GLU A 153 2.37 19.00 13.16
N PRO A 154 2.30 20.33 12.94
CA PRO A 154 1.33 20.92 12.03
C PRO A 154 1.54 20.40 10.61
N LEU A 155 0.45 20.18 9.89
CA LEU A 155 0.48 19.70 8.50
C LEU A 155 1.20 20.74 7.60
N PRO A 156 2.33 20.38 6.97
CA PRO A 156 3.04 21.29 6.10
C PRO A 156 2.33 21.35 4.75
N LEU A 157 1.77 22.51 4.45
CA LEU A 157 1.01 22.73 3.22
C LEU A 157 1.90 23.20 2.09
N SER A 158 1.73 22.59 0.93
CA SER A 158 2.28 23.11 -0.32
C SER A 158 1.59 24.42 -0.72
N GLU A 159 2.19 25.20 -1.61
CA GLU A 159 1.54 26.41 -2.15
C GLU A 159 0.23 26.09 -2.87
N ALA A 160 0.14 24.92 -3.51
CA ALA A 160 -1.11 24.44 -4.08
C ALA A 160 -2.13 24.09 -2.99
N GLY A 161 -1.70 23.37 -1.95
CA GLY A 161 -2.53 23.02 -0.80
C GLY A 161 -3.14 24.24 -0.11
N LYS A 162 -2.35 25.30 0.11
CA LYS A 162 -2.83 26.57 0.68
C LYS A 162 -3.94 27.20 -0.17
N ARG A 163 -3.78 27.23 -1.49
CA ARG A 163 -4.77 27.81 -2.41
C ARG A 163 -6.05 26.98 -2.53
N LEU A 164 -5.94 25.66 -2.33
CA LEU A 164 -7.05 24.73 -2.53
C LEU A 164 -7.75 24.31 -1.24
N GLN A 165 -7.40 24.87 -0.08
CA GLN A 165 -7.97 24.45 1.22
C GLN A 165 -9.50 24.46 1.23
N GLU A 166 -10.12 25.55 0.81
CA GLU A 166 -11.59 25.68 0.80
C GLU A 166 -12.23 24.67 -0.17
N VAL A 167 -11.62 24.46 -1.33
CA VAL A 167 -12.08 23.47 -2.32
C VAL A 167 -11.98 22.07 -1.75
N MET A 168 -10.85 21.72 -1.11
CA MET A 168 -10.65 20.41 -0.50
C MET A 168 -11.60 20.14 0.67
N ALA A 169 -11.92 21.18 1.45
CA ALA A 169 -12.91 21.09 2.52
C ALA A 169 -14.31 20.83 1.94
N ALA A 170 -14.71 21.60 0.92
CA ALA A 170 -16.00 21.42 0.24
C ALA A 170 -16.13 20.03 -0.43
N ASP A 171 -15.07 19.55 -1.08
CA ASP A 171 -15.04 18.21 -1.68
C ASP A 171 -15.20 17.10 -0.63
N LEU A 172 -14.51 17.24 0.51
CA LEU A 172 -14.62 16.30 1.61
C LEU A 172 -16.02 16.31 2.22
N GLU A 173 -16.64 17.48 2.37
CA GLU A 173 -18.02 17.62 2.83
C GLU A 173 -19.03 16.99 1.85
N LEU A 174 -18.83 17.19 0.54
CA LEU A 174 -19.64 16.56 -0.51
C LEU A 174 -19.61 15.03 -0.37
N LEU A 175 -18.42 14.44 -0.25
CA LEU A 175 -18.28 13.00 -0.08
C LEU A 175 -18.89 12.51 1.24
N ASN A 176 -18.66 13.20 2.36
CA ASN A 176 -19.24 12.83 3.66
C ASN A 176 -20.77 12.88 3.66
N LYS A 177 -21.36 13.80 2.89
CA LYS A 177 -22.81 13.96 2.78
C LYS A 177 -23.47 12.79 2.04
N HIS A 178 -22.80 12.26 1.01
CA HIS A 178 -23.40 11.32 0.08
C HIS A 178 -22.88 9.89 0.21
N ILE A 179 -21.70 9.69 0.80
CA ILE A 179 -21.04 8.39 0.92
C ILE A 179 -20.72 8.15 2.40
N PRO A 180 -21.19 7.03 2.99
CA PRO A 180 -20.86 6.71 4.37
C PRO A 180 -19.37 6.37 4.49
N ARG A 181 -18.61 7.23 5.20
CA ARG A 181 -17.21 6.97 5.52
C ARG A 181 -17.10 5.96 6.66
N THR A 182 -17.08 4.68 6.34
CA THR A 182 -16.96 3.62 7.36
C THR A 182 -15.50 3.39 7.72
N ARG A 183 -15.03 4.01 8.81
CA ARG A 183 -13.73 3.69 9.42
C ARG A 183 -13.75 2.25 9.92
N ARG A 184 -12.98 1.37 9.29
CA ARG A 184 -12.90 -0.03 9.69
C ARG A 184 -11.78 -0.18 10.71
N ALA A 185 -12.11 -0.72 11.89
CA ALA A 185 -11.09 -1.20 12.80
C ALA A 185 -10.31 -2.32 12.10
N PRO A 186 -8.98 -2.20 11.92
CA PRO A 186 -8.22 -3.22 11.25
C PRO A 186 -8.30 -4.54 12.01
N LYS A 187 -8.64 -5.63 11.31
CA LYS A 187 -8.50 -6.97 11.85
C LYS A 187 -7.05 -7.40 11.67
N ALA A 188 -6.23 -7.15 12.69
CA ALA A 188 -4.82 -7.45 12.65
C ALA A 188 -4.56 -8.90 12.21
N LEU A 189 -3.57 -9.07 11.33
CA LEU A 189 -3.02 -10.37 10.99
C LEU A 189 -2.09 -10.83 12.13
N PRO A 190 -1.95 -12.15 12.36
CA PRO A 190 -0.97 -12.66 13.31
C PRO A 190 0.44 -12.12 13.04
N SER A 191 1.07 -11.59 14.10
CA SER A 191 2.43 -11.04 14.07
C SER A 191 3.49 -12.13 13.89
N GLY A 192 4.68 -11.74 13.47
CA GLY A 192 5.86 -12.60 13.42
C GLY A 192 6.52 -12.63 12.04
N GLN A 193 7.85 -12.59 12.00
CA GLN A 193 8.61 -12.41 10.77
C GLN A 193 8.28 -13.42 9.66
N TYR A 194 7.99 -14.68 10.02
CA TYR A 194 7.69 -15.76 9.07
C TYR A 194 6.20 -16.05 8.92
N THR A 195 5.35 -15.35 9.66
CA THR A 195 3.90 -15.57 9.65
C THR A 195 3.22 -14.60 8.69
N TYR A 196 2.14 -15.05 8.05
CA TYR A 196 1.29 -14.20 7.20
C TYR A 196 2.10 -13.41 6.16
N VAL A 197 2.95 -14.11 5.41
CA VAL A 197 3.81 -13.53 4.39
C VAL A 197 3.14 -13.68 3.02
N PRO A 198 2.96 -12.60 2.24
CA PRO A 198 2.42 -12.70 0.89
C PRO A 198 3.26 -13.62 0.00
N ALA A 199 2.62 -14.52 -0.75
CA ALA A 199 3.32 -15.46 -1.62
C ALA A 199 4.19 -14.78 -2.68
N SER A 200 3.87 -13.54 -3.06
CA SER A 200 4.71 -12.74 -3.97
C SER A 200 6.13 -12.53 -3.46
N MET A 201 6.33 -12.50 -2.14
CA MET A 201 7.66 -12.40 -1.52
C MET A 201 8.49 -13.67 -1.66
N LEU A 202 7.89 -14.79 -2.06
CA LEU A 202 8.60 -16.05 -2.29
C LEU A 202 8.91 -16.31 -3.78
N LYS A 203 8.60 -15.37 -4.67
CA LYS A 203 8.82 -15.51 -6.12
C LYS A 203 10.31 -15.62 -6.47
N THR A 204 11.20 -14.96 -5.72
CA THR A 204 12.65 -14.96 -5.96
C THR A 204 13.41 -15.12 -4.63
N GLU A 205 14.68 -15.53 -4.70
CA GLU A 205 15.53 -15.67 -3.49
C GLU A 205 15.78 -14.30 -2.87
N GLU A 206 15.92 -13.29 -3.72
CA GLU A 206 16.10 -11.89 -3.33
C GLU A 206 14.93 -11.39 -2.49
N LEU A 207 13.69 -11.64 -2.93
CA LEU A 207 12.49 -11.26 -2.18
C LEU A 207 12.36 -12.10 -0.90
N ALA A 208 12.60 -13.41 -0.97
CA ALA A 208 12.53 -14.28 0.21
C ALA A 208 13.56 -13.86 1.28
N ALA A 209 14.72 -13.33 0.89
CA ALA A 209 15.74 -12.86 1.80
C ALA A 209 15.30 -11.63 2.62
N PHE A 210 14.34 -10.83 2.14
CA PHE A 210 13.72 -9.77 2.94
C PHE A 210 12.95 -10.36 4.12
N VAL A 211 12.26 -11.48 3.91
CA VAL A 211 11.55 -12.22 4.96
C VAL A 211 12.56 -12.81 5.94
N GLY A 212 13.52 -13.62 5.48
CA GLY A 212 14.63 -14.09 6.31
C GLY A 212 15.20 -15.46 5.93
N PRO A 213 16.24 -15.93 6.64
CA PRO A 213 16.96 -17.16 6.27
C PRO A 213 16.18 -18.45 6.53
N HIS A 214 15.21 -18.44 7.44
CA HIS A 214 14.41 -19.63 7.79
C HIS A 214 13.18 -19.84 6.89
N VAL A 215 13.09 -19.12 5.75
CA VAL A 215 12.05 -19.42 4.75
C VAL A 215 12.32 -20.79 4.15
N SER A 216 11.30 -21.65 4.13
CA SER A 216 11.39 -22.99 3.57
C SER A 216 11.77 -22.93 2.07
N PRO A 217 12.89 -23.55 1.66
CA PRO A 217 13.27 -23.62 0.25
C PRO A 217 12.22 -24.30 -0.62
N ALA A 218 11.52 -25.31 -0.07
CA ALA A 218 10.46 -26.03 -0.76
C ALA A 218 9.27 -25.11 -1.12
N LEU A 219 8.94 -24.14 -0.25
CA LEU A 219 7.90 -23.13 -0.55
C LEU A 219 8.33 -22.15 -1.64
N ILE A 220 9.59 -21.74 -1.65
CA ILE A 220 10.17 -20.88 -2.68
C ILE A 220 10.09 -21.58 -4.05
N GLU A 221 10.57 -22.83 -4.11
CA GLU A 221 10.53 -23.64 -5.33
C GLU A 221 9.10 -23.84 -5.83
N HIS A 222 8.18 -24.18 -4.93
CA HIS A 222 6.77 -24.39 -5.30
C HIS A 222 6.13 -23.12 -5.86
N THR A 223 6.34 -21.98 -5.19
CA THR A 223 5.79 -20.68 -5.62
C THR A 223 6.33 -20.26 -6.99
N ARG A 224 7.60 -20.56 -7.29
CA ARG A 224 8.19 -20.35 -8.64
C ARG A 224 7.54 -21.26 -9.68
N ASN A 225 7.40 -22.55 -9.36
CA ASN A 225 6.96 -23.57 -10.31
C ASN A 225 5.47 -23.49 -10.64
N HIS A 226 4.64 -22.85 -9.80
CA HIS A 226 3.22 -22.66 -10.08
C HIS A 226 2.95 -21.87 -11.39
N ARG A 227 3.92 -21.04 -11.84
CA ARG A 227 3.86 -20.39 -13.17
C ARG A 227 4.20 -21.32 -14.34
N ARG A 228 4.96 -22.40 -14.11
CA ARG A 228 5.36 -23.36 -15.16
C ARG A 228 4.25 -24.38 -15.49
N VAL A 229 3.39 -24.70 -14.52
CA VAL A 229 2.30 -25.68 -14.71
C VAL A 229 1.14 -25.13 -15.55
N HIS A 230 1.02 -23.81 -15.74
CA HIS A 230 0.05 -23.21 -16.67
C HIS A 230 0.45 -23.29 -18.16
N ARG A 231 1.41 -24.15 -18.53
CA ARG A 231 1.77 -24.41 -19.92
C ARG A 231 0.80 -25.43 -20.53
N ARG A 232 -0.30 -24.92 -21.10
CA ARG A 232 -1.23 -25.57 -22.07
C ARG A 232 -1.31 -27.10 -21.98
N ASP A 233 -2.29 -27.59 -21.24
CA ASP A 233 -2.91 -28.88 -21.59
C ASP A 233 -3.91 -28.64 -22.74
N SER A 234 -3.38 -28.28 -23.90
CA SER A 234 -4.13 -28.29 -25.16
C SER A 234 -3.90 -29.63 -25.84
N ARG A 235 -4.38 -30.70 -25.20
CA ARG A 235 -4.72 -31.96 -25.87
C ARG A 235 -6.22 -32.14 -25.74
N LEU A 236 -6.95 -31.41 -26.57
CA LEU A 236 -8.29 -31.81 -26.97
C LEU A 236 -8.16 -33.22 -27.58
N ARG A 237 -8.61 -34.23 -26.85
CA ARG A 237 -9.05 -35.49 -27.42
C ARG A 237 -10.43 -35.22 -28.04
N VAL A 238 -10.49 -35.11 -29.36
CA VAL A 238 -11.57 -35.63 -30.21
C VAL A 238 -10.94 -36.07 -31.52
#